data_AF-A0AA35SWV3-F1
#
_entry.id   AF-A0AA35SWV3-F1
#
_cell.length_a   1.000
_cell.length_b   1.000
_cell.length_c   1.000
_cell.angle_alpha   90.00
_cell.angle_beta   90.00
_cell.angle_gamma   90.00
#
_symmetry.space_group_name_H-M   'P 1'
#
loop_
_entity.id
_entity.type
_entity.pdbx_description
1 polymer ?
#
loop_
_entity_poly.entity_id
_entity_poly.type
_entity_poly.pdbx_seq_one_letter_code
_entity_poly.pdbx_strand_id
1 'polypeptide(L)'
;MTAQNDIETRLAELLKEIKDGDQWQVGYPGNQNFDYSPLIPFLSHCLNNIGDPFHQTHYRGNTHQFEREVILHFAQLTGLDPDDAWGYVTSGGTEGNMYGLYLARELHPEGMLYFSEEAHYSILKIARVLNMPHTTVKRRPTARSTTTTSGTC
;
A
#
# COMPACT_ATOMS: atom_id res chain seq x y z
N MET A 1 24.12 -18.63 27.88
CA MET A 1 22.79 -18.32 28.45
C MET A 1 22.56 -16.84 28.74
N THR A 2 23.57 -15.96 28.69
CA THR A 2 23.43 -14.52 29.01
C THR A 2 22.95 -13.63 27.85
N ALA A 3 23.27 -13.95 26.59
CA ALA A 3 22.88 -13.12 25.43
C ALA A 3 21.41 -13.28 25.00
N GLN A 4 20.82 -14.47 25.18
CA GLN A 4 19.40 -14.73 24.87
C GLN A 4 18.47 -13.92 25.79
N ASN A 5 18.83 -13.83 27.07
CA ASN A 5 18.06 -13.13 28.11
C ASN A 5 18.07 -11.60 27.91
N ASP A 6 19.11 -11.07 27.26
CA ASP A 6 19.21 -9.65 26.89
C ASP A 6 18.25 -9.30 25.74
N ILE A 7 18.16 -10.13 24.71
CA ILE A 7 17.26 -9.89 23.56
C ILE A 7 15.80 -9.94 23.97
N GLU A 8 15.40 -10.96 24.75
CA GLU A 8 14.01 -11.09 25.22
C GLU A 8 13.57 -9.88 26.06
N THR A 9 14.48 -9.38 26.91
CA THR A 9 14.25 -8.18 27.71
C THR A 9 14.04 -6.96 26.81
N ARG A 10 14.93 -6.74 25.84
CA ARG A 10 14.84 -5.61 24.90
C ARG A 10 13.58 -5.65 24.04
N LEU A 11 13.14 -6.84 23.62
CA LEU A 11 11.90 -7.00 22.87
C LEU A 11 10.67 -6.70 23.73
N ALA A 12 10.68 -7.11 25.00
CA ALA A 12 9.61 -6.81 25.94
C ALA A 12 9.51 -5.30 26.24
N GLU A 13 10.66 -4.63 26.41
CA GLU A 13 10.74 -3.18 26.58
C GLU A 13 10.19 -2.44 25.34
N LEU A 14 10.63 -2.82 24.14
CA LEU A 14 10.14 -2.24 22.89
C LEU A 14 8.62 -2.45 22.72
N LEU A 15 8.11 -3.65 23.01
CA LEU A 15 6.68 -3.94 22.92
C LEU A 15 5.87 -3.06 23.88
N LYS A 16 6.40 -2.80 25.07
CA LYS A 16 5.77 -1.90 26.04
C LYS A 16 5.74 -0.46 25.50
N GLU A 17 6.87 0.05 24.98
CA GLU A 17 6.94 1.40 24.40
C GLU A 17 5.94 1.59 23.25
N ILE A 18 5.83 0.62 22.35
CA ILE A 18 4.86 0.66 21.24
C ILE A 18 3.43 0.72 21.78
N LYS A 19 3.07 -0.18 22.71
CA LYS A 19 1.73 -0.22 23.31
C LYS A 19 1.35 1.08 24.03
N ASP A 20 2.30 1.68 24.73
CA ASP A 20 2.07 2.97 25.41
C ASP A 20 1.82 4.09 24.38
N GLY A 21 2.41 3.99 23.19
CA GLY A 21 2.28 4.93 22.08
C GLY A 21 1.02 4.76 21.21
N ASP A 22 0.46 3.56 21.10
CA ASP A 22 -0.67 3.25 20.20
C ASP A 22 -1.87 4.21 20.39
N GLN A 23 -2.23 4.49 21.65
CA GLN A 23 -3.34 5.40 22.00
C GLN A 23 -3.16 6.85 21.48
N TRP A 24 -1.95 7.24 21.09
CA TRP A 24 -1.60 8.59 20.62
C TRP A 24 -1.38 8.67 19.10
N GLN A 25 -1.46 7.54 18.38
CA GLN A 25 -1.23 7.48 16.95
C GLN A 25 -2.45 7.98 16.14
N VAL A 26 -2.66 9.30 16.16
CA VAL A 26 -3.72 9.99 15.40
C VAL A 26 -3.17 10.80 14.21
N GLY A 27 -1.85 10.89 14.07
CA GLY A 27 -1.16 11.72 13.06
C GLY A 27 -0.85 11.00 11.74
N TYR A 28 -1.12 9.71 11.62
CA TYR A 28 -0.84 8.91 10.43
C TYR A 28 -2.02 7.98 10.11
N PRO A 29 -2.38 7.75 8.82
CA PRO A 29 -3.53 6.94 8.43
C PRO A 29 -3.23 5.43 8.52
N GLY A 30 -2.82 4.95 9.70
CA GLY A 30 -2.69 3.53 10.00
C GLY A 30 -3.91 3.05 10.76
N ASN A 31 -4.65 2.09 10.20
CA ASN A 31 -5.66 1.39 11.00
C ASN A 31 -4.94 0.59 12.08
N GLN A 32 -5.29 0.79 13.34
CA GLN A 32 -4.73 0.05 14.48
C GLN A 32 -5.65 -1.09 14.96
N ASN A 33 -6.88 -1.14 14.45
CA ASN A 33 -7.86 -2.13 14.87
C ASN A 33 -7.83 -3.35 13.95
N PHE A 34 -6.97 -4.32 14.27
CA PHE A 34 -6.87 -5.61 13.59
C PHE A 34 -6.39 -6.69 14.58
N ASP A 35 -6.78 -7.94 14.35
CA ASP A 35 -6.30 -9.10 15.12
C ASP A 35 -5.66 -10.13 14.18
N TYR A 36 -4.33 -10.27 14.29
CA TYR A 36 -3.57 -11.25 13.51
C TYR A 36 -3.37 -12.58 14.23
N SER A 37 -3.95 -12.79 15.42
CA SER A 37 -3.81 -14.04 16.17
C SER A 37 -4.11 -15.29 15.34
N PRO A 38 -5.14 -15.32 14.46
CA PRO A 38 -5.38 -16.47 13.58
C PRO A 38 -4.27 -16.73 12.56
N LEU A 39 -3.48 -15.71 12.22
CA LEU A 39 -2.41 -15.79 11.22
C LEU A 39 -1.04 -16.15 11.82
N ILE A 40 -0.84 -15.96 13.14
CA ILE A 40 0.44 -16.24 13.82
C ILE A 40 0.99 -17.65 13.53
N PRO A 41 0.19 -18.74 13.54
CA PRO A 41 0.71 -20.08 13.23
C PRO A 41 1.37 -20.19 11.86
N PHE A 42 0.93 -19.39 10.89
CA PHE A 42 1.47 -19.41 9.52
C PHE A 42 2.88 -18.81 9.42
N LEU A 43 3.28 -17.95 10.37
CA LEU A 43 4.60 -17.29 10.39
C LEU A 43 5.76 -18.27 10.63
N SER A 44 5.47 -19.50 11.05
CA SER A 44 6.46 -20.58 11.19
C SER A 44 6.77 -21.31 9.88
N HIS A 45 6.12 -20.91 8.77
CA HIS A 45 6.30 -21.52 7.46
C HIS A 45 6.89 -20.53 6.46
N CYS A 46 7.69 -21.02 5.51
CA CYS A 46 8.19 -20.22 4.40
C CYS A 46 7.08 -20.12 3.33
N LEU A 47 6.17 -19.16 3.52
CA LEU A 47 5.12 -18.88 2.55
C LEU A 47 5.66 -18.02 1.40
N ASN A 48 5.23 -18.31 0.17
CA ASN A 48 5.62 -17.55 -1.01
C ASN A 48 4.58 -17.70 -2.13
N ASN A 49 3.95 -16.59 -2.52
CA ASN A 49 3.05 -16.52 -3.66
C ASN A 49 3.84 -16.25 -4.93
N ILE A 50 4.68 -17.21 -5.31
CA ILE A 50 5.55 -17.08 -6.46
C ILE A 50 4.78 -17.27 -7.77
N GLY A 51 4.90 -16.29 -8.65
CA GLY A 51 4.31 -16.29 -9.98
C GLY A 51 2.95 -15.64 -10.01
N ASP A 52 2.16 -15.99 -11.02
CA ASP A 52 0.82 -15.44 -11.22
C ASP A 52 -0.21 -16.17 -10.34
N PRO A 53 -1.03 -15.46 -9.53
CA PRO A 53 -2.04 -16.07 -8.67
C PRO A 53 -3.14 -16.83 -9.43
N PHE A 54 -3.38 -16.53 -10.70
CA PHE A 54 -4.35 -17.22 -11.56
C PHE A 54 -3.78 -18.44 -12.29
N HIS A 55 -2.47 -18.67 -12.19
CA HIS A 55 -1.82 -19.83 -12.78
C HIS A 55 -1.44 -20.87 -11.71
N GLN A 56 -1.37 -22.14 -12.14
CA GLN A 56 -0.94 -23.22 -11.27
C GLN A 56 0.56 -23.10 -10.97
N THR A 57 0.90 -23.16 -9.68
CA THR A 57 2.29 -23.21 -9.20
C THR A 57 2.63 -24.57 -8.63
N HIS A 58 3.90 -25.00 -8.78
CA HIS A 58 4.41 -26.20 -8.12
C HIS A 58 4.83 -25.95 -6.67
N TYR A 59 4.94 -24.68 -6.25
CA TYR A 59 5.30 -24.33 -4.90
C TYR A 59 4.11 -24.48 -3.96
N ARG A 60 4.13 -25.47 -3.06
CA ARG A 60 2.96 -25.77 -2.20
C ARG A 60 2.73 -24.77 -1.08
N GLY A 61 3.77 -24.07 -0.62
CA GLY A 61 3.68 -23.09 0.47
C GLY A 61 3.13 -21.74 0.01
N ASN A 62 2.08 -21.71 -0.81
CA ASN A 62 1.48 -20.47 -1.31
C ASN A 62 0.05 -20.28 -0.78
N THR A 63 -0.46 -19.06 -0.92
CA THR A 63 -1.83 -18.68 -0.59
C THR A 63 -2.55 -18.07 -1.80
N HIS A 64 -2.23 -18.49 -3.04
CA HIS A 64 -2.83 -17.94 -4.26
C HIS A 64 -4.36 -17.96 -4.24
N GLN A 65 -4.98 -18.94 -3.57
CA GLN A 65 -6.44 -18.96 -3.40
C GLN A 65 -6.95 -17.71 -2.67
N PHE A 66 -6.39 -17.40 -1.50
CA PHE A 66 -6.77 -16.22 -0.72
C PHE A 66 -6.42 -14.93 -1.46
N GLU A 67 -5.30 -14.90 -2.19
CA GLU A 67 -4.94 -13.78 -3.04
C GLU A 67 -6.00 -13.50 -4.12
N ARG A 68 -6.48 -14.53 -4.82
CA ARG A 68 -7.57 -14.40 -5.79
C ARG A 68 -8.87 -13.92 -5.15
N GLU A 69 -9.21 -14.41 -3.96
CA GLU A 69 -10.40 -13.96 -3.23
C GLU A 69 -10.34 -12.45 -2.93
N VAL A 70 -9.17 -11.94 -2.52
CA VAL A 70 -8.95 -10.51 -2.30
C VAL A 70 -9.05 -9.71 -3.61
N ILE A 71 -8.43 -10.19 -4.68
CA ILE A 71 -8.48 -9.53 -5.99
C ILE A 71 -9.93 -9.40 -6.48
N LEU A 72 -10.69 -10.51 -6.45
CA LEU A 72 -12.08 -10.53 -6.89
C LEU A 72 -12.99 -9.65 -6.00
N HIS A 73 -12.69 -9.56 -4.70
CA HIS A 73 -13.39 -8.64 -3.82
C HIS A 73 -13.19 -7.17 -4.24
N PHE A 74 -11.96 -6.76 -4.54
CA PHE A 74 -11.68 -5.41 -5.02
C PHE A 74 -12.20 -5.15 -6.44
N ALA A 75 -12.21 -6.17 -7.31
CA ALA A 75 -12.84 -6.07 -8.63
C ALA A 75 -14.33 -5.71 -8.49
N GLN A 76 -15.06 -6.43 -7.63
CA GLN A 76 -16.47 -6.13 -7.35
C GLN A 76 -16.67 -4.73 -6.75
N LEU A 77 -15.84 -4.33 -5.79
CA LEU A 77 -15.92 -3.00 -5.17
C LEU A 77 -15.68 -1.85 -6.17
N THR A 78 -14.86 -2.09 -7.19
CA THR A 78 -14.50 -1.08 -8.20
C THR A 78 -15.36 -1.16 -9.46
N GLY A 79 -16.28 -2.13 -9.55
CA GLY A 79 -17.15 -2.33 -10.70
C GLY A 79 -16.44 -2.97 -11.91
N LEU A 80 -15.30 -3.62 -11.69
CA LEU A 80 -14.63 -4.45 -12.69
C LEU A 80 -15.35 -5.80 -12.80
N ASP A 81 -15.56 -6.29 -14.02
CA ASP A 81 -16.11 -7.63 -14.25
C ASP A 81 -15.15 -8.67 -13.65
N PRO A 82 -15.62 -9.55 -12.74
CA PRO A 82 -14.79 -10.62 -12.18
C PRO A 82 -14.13 -11.52 -13.22
N ASP A 83 -14.76 -11.71 -14.39
CA ASP A 83 -14.23 -12.56 -15.46
C ASP A 83 -13.09 -11.87 -16.24
N ASP A 84 -13.03 -10.53 -16.21
CA ASP A 84 -11.95 -9.71 -16.79
C ASP A 84 -10.92 -9.26 -15.74
N ALA A 85 -11.13 -9.62 -14.48
CA ALA A 85 -10.29 -9.16 -13.38
C ALA A 85 -8.95 -9.91 -13.33
N TRP A 86 -7.86 -9.16 -13.43
CA TRP A 86 -6.51 -9.66 -13.21
C TRP A 86 -5.71 -8.69 -12.33
N GLY A 87 -4.85 -9.24 -11.49
CA GLY A 87 -3.98 -8.48 -10.60
C GLY A 87 -3.24 -9.38 -9.62
N TYR A 88 -2.57 -8.76 -8.66
CA TYR A 88 -1.86 -9.43 -7.58
C TYR A 88 -1.81 -8.55 -6.33
N VAL A 89 -1.61 -9.15 -5.16
CA VAL A 89 -1.51 -8.42 -3.89
C VAL A 89 -0.10 -7.84 -3.74
N THR A 90 -0.02 -6.53 -3.65
CA THR A 90 1.25 -5.79 -3.54
C THR A 90 1.69 -5.62 -2.09
N SER A 91 2.98 -5.32 -1.86
CA SER A 91 3.52 -5.02 -0.54
C SER A 91 3.00 -3.69 0.04
N GLY A 92 2.32 -2.87 -0.76
CA GLY A 92 1.74 -1.60 -0.37
C GLY A 92 1.47 -0.68 -1.56
N GLY A 93 0.83 0.45 -1.30
CA GLY A 93 0.36 1.37 -2.36
C GLY A 93 1.47 1.92 -3.26
N THR A 94 2.73 1.98 -2.80
CA THR A 94 3.86 2.39 -3.66
C THR A 94 4.10 1.38 -4.78
N GLU A 95 4.10 0.07 -4.47
CA GLU A 95 4.27 -0.95 -5.49
C GLU A 95 3.06 -0.99 -6.44
N GLY A 96 1.84 -0.92 -5.92
CA GLY A 96 0.63 -0.85 -6.75
C GLY A 96 0.64 0.33 -7.73
N ASN A 97 1.02 1.52 -7.26
CA ASN A 97 1.20 2.68 -8.13
C ASN A 97 2.32 2.47 -9.16
N MET A 98 3.42 1.83 -8.76
CA MET A 98 4.53 1.54 -9.67
C MET A 98 4.12 0.60 -10.79
N TYR A 99 3.42 -0.46 -10.45
CA TYR A 99 2.96 -1.45 -11.43
C TYR A 99 1.92 -0.85 -12.38
N GLY A 100 0.96 -0.08 -11.86
CA GLY A 100 -0.02 0.63 -12.70
C GLY A 100 0.63 1.61 -13.68
N LEU A 101 1.60 2.40 -13.23
CA LEU A 101 2.34 3.32 -14.10
C LEU A 101 3.25 2.59 -15.10
N TYR A 102 3.83 1.46 -14.69
CA TYR A 102 4.58 0.59 -15.59
C TYR A 102 3.69 0.10 -16.73
N LEU A 103 2.51 -0.47 -16.44
CA LEU A 103 1.57 -0.91 -17.48
C LEU A 103 1.14 0.25 -18.38
N ALA A 104 0.82 1.41 -17.81
CA ALA A 104 0.43 2.58 -18.60
C ALA A 104 1.54 3.02 -19.56
N ARG A 105 2.82 2.97 -19.14
CA ARG A 105 3.97 3.27 -20.01
C ARG A 105 4.12 2.24 -21.12
N GLU A 106 3.99 0.94 -20.83
CA GLU A 106 4.10 -0.11 -21.85
C GLU A 106 3.00 0.01 -22.91
N LEU A 107 1.78 0.40 -22.50
CA LEU A 107 0.65 0.61 -23.41
C LEU A 107 0.71 1.95 -24.16
N HIS A 108 1.30 2.98 -23.54
CA HIS A 108 1.39 4.34 -24.07
C HIS A 108 2.81 4.91 -23.91
N PRO A 109 3.78 4.45 -24.73
CA PRO A 109 5.20 4.82 -24.56
C PRO A 109 5.47 6.32 -24.71
N GLU A 110 4.68 7.02 -25.53
CA GLU A 110 4.76 8.47 -25.75
C GLU A 110 3.76 9.26 -24.88
N GLY A 111 3.11 8.58 -23.93
CA GLY A 111 2.11 9.18 -23.05
C GLY A 111 2.71 10.22 -22.09
N MET A 112 1.95 11.29 -21.82
CA MET A 112 2.27 12.25 -20.77
C MET A 112 1.50 11.89 -19.50
N LEU A 113 2.22 11.67 -18.40
CA LEU A 113 1.61 11.42 -17.09
C LEU A 113 1.15 12.72 -16.44
N TYR A 114 -0.14 12.84 -16.15
CA TYR A 114 -0.73 13.94 -15.40
C TYR A 114 -1.11 13.46 -14.00
N PHE A 115 -0.70 14.19 -12.96
CA PHE A 115 -1.11 13.91 -11.58
C PHE A 115 -1.23 15.18 -10.74
N SER A 116 -2.03 15.14 -9.68
CA SER A 116 -2.24 16.30 -8.78
C SER A 116 -0.96 16.72 -8.07
N GLU A 117 -0.79 18.02 -7.81
CA GLU A 117 0.26 18.52 -6.89
C GLU A 117 0.12 17.97 -5.46
N GLU A 118 -1.08 17.52 -5.07
CA GLU A 118 -1.37 16.88 -3.78
C GLU A 118 -1.20 15.34 -3.84
N ALA A 119 -0.76 14.79 -4.97
CA ALA A 119 -0.54 13.34 -5.09
C ALA A 119 0.55 12.88 -4.12
N HIS A 120 0.43 11.63 -3.67
CA HIS A 120 1.44 11.03 -2.82
C HIS A 120 2.82 11.06 -3.49
N TYR A 121 3.87 11.35 -2.71
CA TYR A 121 5.23 11.56 -3.22
C TYR A 121 5.76 10.40 -4.07
N SER A 122 5.24 9.18 -3.85
CA SER A 122 5.61 7.99 -4.62
C SER A 122 5.36 8.16 -6.12
N ILE A 123 4.32 8.89 -6.54
CA ILE A 123 3.98 9.06 -7.96
C ILE A 123 5.12 9.75 -8.71
N LEU A 124 5.61 10.90 -8.20
CA LEU A 124 6.74 11.61 -8.80
C LEU A 124 8.02 10.77 -8.79
N LYS A 125 8.28 10.04 -7.68
CA LYS A 125 9.43 9.14 -7.59
C LYS A 125 9.37 8.05 -8.65
N ILE A 126 8.22 7.39 -8.80
CA ILE A 126 8.00 6.32 -9.77
C ILE A 126 8.12 6.85 -11.20
N ALA A 127 7.51 8.01 -11.52
CA ALA A 127 7.60 8.61 -12.84
C ALA A 127 9.06 8.82 -13.28
N ARG A 128 9.93 9.23 -12.34
CA ARG A 128 11.38 9.35 -12.58
C ARG A 128 12.07 7.99 -12.75
N VAL A 129 11.74 7.01 -11.91
CA VAL A 129 12.29 5.63 -12.01
C VAL A 129 11.95 5.00 -13.34
N LEU A 130 10.71 5.17 -13.82
CA LEU A 130 10.23 4.62 -15.08
C LEU A 130 10.58 5.49 -16.30
N ASN A 131 11.26 6.63 -16.09
CA ASN A 131 11.60 7.63 -17.09
C ASN A 131 10.40 8.12 -17.93
N MET A 132 9.28 8.41 -17.25
CA MET A 132 8.04 8.87 -17.89
C MET A 132 8.01 10.40 -17.98
N PRO A 133 7.65 10.98 -19.15
CA PRO A 133 7.25 12.38 -19.24
C PRO A 133 6.08 12.65 -18.30
N HIS A 134 6.16 13.72 -17.52
CA HIS A 134 5.11 14.03 -16.55
C HIS A 134 4.94 15.52 -16.30
N THR A 135 3.73 15.89 -15.87
CA THR A 135 3.40 17.24 -15.43
C THR A 135 2.40 17.22 -14.28
N THR A 136 2.50 18.19 -13.38
CA THR A 136 1.59 18.32 -12.25
C THR A 136 0.38 19.17 -12.62
N VAL A 137 -0.79 18.74 -12.16
CA VAL A 137 -2.04 19.48 -12.28
C VAL A 137 -2.30 20.19 -10.96
N LYS A 138 -2.40 21.52 -11.01
CA LYS A 138 -2.68 22.35 -9.84
C LYS A 138 -4.06 22.05 -9.29
N ARG A 139 -4.17 21.97 -7.98
CA ARG A 139 -5.48 21.94 -7.31
C ARG A 139 -6.23 23.24 -7.61
N ARG A 140 -7.52 23.12 -7.97
CA ARG A 140 -8.43 24.27 -8.00
C ARG A 140 -8.75 24.70 -6.56
N PRO A 141 -8.70 26.00 -6.23
CA PRO A 141 -9.19 26.50 -4.96
C PRO A 141 -10.66 26.10 -4.77
N THR A 142 -10.96 25.36 -3.71
CA THR A 142 -12.34 24.99 -3.37
C THR A 142 -13.02 26.17 -2.70
N ALA A 143 -14.08 26.71 -3.30
CA ALA A 143 -14.93 27.75 -2.69
C ALA A 143 -15.81 27.13 -1.60
N ARG A 144 -15.24 26.88 -0.41
CA ARG A 144 -15.99 26.78 0.84
C ARG A 144 -15.20 27.48 1.94
N SER A 145 -15.87 28.48 2.50
CA SER A 145 -15.44 29.65 3.28
C SER A 145 -15.12 29.31 4.75
N THR A 146 -14.61 30.13 5.65
CA THR A 146 -13.93 31.45 5.72
C THR A 146 -13.70 31.68 7.22
N THR A 147 -12.54 32.21 7.59
CA THR A 147 -12.53 33.30 8.59
C THR A 147 -11.79 34.46 7.96
N THR A 148 -12.57 35.40 7.47
CA THR A 148 -12.19 36.80 7.47
C THR A 148 -11.82 37.20 8.90
N THR A 149 -10.56 37.51 9.14
CA THR A 149 -10.21 38.59 10.04
C THR A 149 -9.59 39.70 9.20
N SER A 150 -10.45 40.67 8.90
CA SER A 150 -10.05 42.05 8.70
C SER A 150 -9.12 42.49 9.84
N GLY A 151 -7.95 43.00 9.50
CA GLY A 151 -7.00 43.60 10.43
C GLY A 151 -5.97 44.44 9.71
N THR A 152 -6.34 45.70 9.42
CA THR A 152 -5.56 46.96 9.58
C THR A 152 -4.02 46.88 9.49
N CYS A 153 -3.29 47.68 8.70
CA CYS A 153 -3.51 48.97 8.04
C CYS A 153 -2.73 49.01 6.71
#